data_AF-M2PSU3-F1
#
_entry.id   AF-M2PSU3-F1
#
_cell.length_a   1.000
_cell.length_b   1.000
_cell.length_c   1.000
_cell.angle_alpha   90.00
_cell.angle_beta   90.00
_cell.angle_gamma   90.00
#
_symmetry.space_group_name_H-M   'P 1'
#
loop_
_entity.id
_entity.type
_entity.pdbx_description
1 polymer ?
#
loop_
_entity_poly.entity_id
_entity_poly.type
_entity_poly.pdbx_seq_one_letter_code
_entity_poly.pdbx_strand_id
1 'polypeptide(L)'
;MAEPHRMWEVLLSLHLVQTDQDQPVFGGWRRRLRPRLPSSTGLLTVLARPTGYSPDFLTPSGDIPDLETGIDLLLGTTRTKLKTDIAELARHRVLPAWVGEIADGEVESLRRLAGALRAYHREAIEPFWPGIRHHVELDRRSRADVVASVGFEAVLAGLHPAVRWRSPVLEVDYPVEQDLHLDGRGLVLVPSFFCWGGPITTLSVDSATPMLVYPVERSPGWAANTDEEAVRARSLTALLGRTRATVLRTIADLPQVNTTDLANALGISLAGASQHTTVLRNAGLVQTARTNGAAVHRISRRGSALLRP
;
A
#
# COMPACT_ATOMS: atom_id res chain seq x y z
N MET A 1 14.88 -3.65 -10.57
CA MET A 1 13.86 -3.28 -9.55
C MET A 1 14.04 -4.18 -8.35
N ALA A 2 13.95 -3.63 -7.14
CA ALA A 2 14.20 -4.37 -5.90
C ALA A 2 12.97 -5.15 -5.39
N GLU A 3 13.18 -6.02 -4.40
CA GLU A 3 12.11 -6.56 -3.53
C GLU A 3 11.52 -5.44 -2.66
N PRO A 4 10.30 -5.62 -2.09
CA PRO A 4 9.75 -4.63 -1.18
C PRO A 4 10.56 -4.60 0.12
N HIS A 5 10.94 -3.39 0.53
CA HIS A 5 11.85 -3.19 1.65
C HIS A 5 11.07 -3.04 2.96
N ARG A 6 11.27 -3.97 3.91
CA ARG A 6 10.47 -4.03 5.15
C ARG A 6 10.53 -2.76 5.99
N MET A 7 11.69 -2.09 6.09
CA MET A 7 11.78 -0.82 6.83
C MET A 7 10.92 0.29 6.20
N TRP A 8 10.84 0.32 4.86
CA TRP A 8 9.98 1.26 4.15
C TRP A 8 8.50 0.93 4.35
N GLU A 9 8.12 -0.35 4.29
CA GLU A 9 6.74 -0.76 4.58
C GLU A 9 6.34 -0.42 6.02
N VAL A 10 7.25 -0.57 6.99
CA VAL A 10 7.02 -0.13 8.37
C VAL A 10 6.83 1.38 8.44
N LEU A 11 7.74 2.18 7.86
CA LEU A 11 7.63 3.65 7.88
C LEU A 11 6.33 4.15 7.24
N LEU A 12 6.02 3.66 6.04
CA LEU A 12 4.90 4.15 5.24
C LEU A 12 3.55 3.67 5.79
N SER A 13 3.50 2.45 6.35
CA SER A 13 2.31 2.02 7.08
C SER A 13 2.10 2.82 8.36
N LEU A 14 3.16 3.23 9.07
CA LEU A 14 3.04 4.13 10.22
C LEU A 14 2.44 5.48 9.82
N HIS A 15 2.80 6.03 8.68
CA HIS A 15 2.14 7.23 8.15
C HIS A 15 0.64 6.98 7.89
N LEU A 16 0.31 5.84 7.28
CA LEU A 16 -1.08 5.50 6.97
C LEU A 16 -1.92 5.19 8.21
N VAL A 17 -1.41 4.56 9.26
CA VAL A 17 -2.20 4.25 10.47
C VAL A 17 -2.59 5.50 11.25
N GLN A 18 -1.80 6.57 11.12
CA GLN A 18 -2.04 7.87 11.75
C GLN A 18 -3.04 8.75 11.00
N THR A 19 -3.48 8.33 9.80
CA THR A 19 -4.43 9.09 8.97
C THR A 19 -5.65 8.27 8.61
N ASP A 20 -6.70 8.94 8.19
CA ASP A 20 -7.88 8.31 7.59
C ASP A 20 -7.81 8.30 6.05
N GLN A 21 -6.62 8.48 5.47
CA GLN A 21 -6.45 8.51 4.00
C GLN A 21 -6.80 7.18 3.36
N ASP A 22 -7.47 7.25 2.20
CA ASP A 22 -7.84 6.12 1.36
C ASP A 22 -8.47 4.93 2.11
N GLN A 23 -9.56 5.22 2.82
CA GLN A 23 -10.38 4.22 3.52
C GLN A 23 -10.80 3.01 2.65
N PRO A 24 -11.12 3.16 1.35
CA PRO A 24 -11.45 2.02 0.50
C PRO A 24 -10.34 0.96 0.42
N VAL A 25 -9.08 1.39 0.42
CA VAL A 25 -7.92 0.48 0.30
C VAL A 25 -7.42 0.07 1.68
N PHE A 26 -7.11 1.01 2.57
CA PHE A 26 -6.43 0.72 3.84
C PHE A 26 -7.36 0.60 5.05
N GLY A 27 -8.65 0.91 4.91
CA GLY A 27 -9.59 0.89 6.05
C GLY A 27 -9.74 -0.48 6.70
N GLY A 28 -9.76 -1.57 5.91
CA GLY A 28 -9.81 -2.94 6.43
C GLY A 28 -8.58 -3.30 7.25
N TRP A 29 -7.40 -2.96 6.75
CA TRP A 29 -6.12 -3.14 7.45
C TRP A 29 -6.09 -2.35 8.77
N ARG A 30 -6.47 -1.06 8.75
CA ARG A 30 -6.52 -0.24 9.97
C ARG A 30 -7.46 -0.82 11.01
N ARG A 31 -8.66 -1.28 10.62
CA ARG A 31 -9.61 -1.90 11.56
C ARG A 31 -9.04 -3.14 12.23
N ARG A 32 -8.31 -3.98 11.49
CA ARG A 32 -7.65 -5.19 12.03
C ARG A 32 -6.45 -4.86 12.92
N LEU A 33 -5.70 -3.82 12.59
CA LEU A 33 -4.50 -3.41 13.30
C LEU A 33 -4.80 -2.65 14.59
N ARG A 34 -5.77 -1.72 14.59
CA ARG A 34 -6.10 -0.87 15.75
C ARG A 34 -6.20 -1.61 17.11
N PRO A 35 -6.91 -2.74 17.25
CA PRO A 35 -6.99 -3.45 18.54
C PRO A 35 -5.70 -4.19 18.93
N ARG A 36 -4.76 -4.34 18.00
CA ARG A 36 -3.48 -5.05 18.16
C ARG A 36 -2.28 -4.11 18.22
N LEU A 37 -2.47 -2.80 18.07
CA LEU A 37 -1.37 -1.85 18.05
C LEU A 37 -0.56 -1.94 19.35
N PRO A 38 0.75 -2.22 19.27
CA PRO A 38 1.60 -2.23 20.45
C PRO A 38 1.57 -0.86 21.14
N SER A 39 1.60 -0.84 22.48
CA SER A 39 1.69 0.40 23.26
C SER A 39 2.94 1.23 22.91
N SER A 40 4.01 0.57 22.45
CA SER A 40 5.24 1.20 21.96
C SER A 40 5.08 1.96 20.64
N THR A 41 3.96 1.81 19.92
CA THR A 41 3.72 2.52 18.65
C THR A 41 3.79 4.04 18.81
N GLY A 42 3.40 4.57 19.98
CA GLY A 42 3.51 6.00 20.28
C GLY A 42 4.93 6.56 20.09
N LEU A 43 5.96 5.77 20.40
CA LEU A 43 7.36 6.12 20.19
C LEU A 43 7.67 6.32 18.69
N LEU A 44 7.16 5.41 17.85
CA LEU A 44 7.36 5.47 16.40
C LEU A 44 6.65 6.67 15.77
N THR A 45 5.42 6.98 16.21
CA THR A 45 4.65 8.12 15.68
C THR A 45 5.28 9.49 15.96
N VAL A 46 6.15 9.57 16.98
CA VAL A 46 6.96 10.78 17.18
C VAL A 46 7.94 10.93 16.02
N LEU A 47 8.70 9.88 15.67
CA LEU A 47 9.74 9.95 14.64
C LEU A 47 9.19 9.94 13.20
N ALA A 48 8.09 9.23 12.96
CA ALA A 48 7.51 9.00 11.64
C ALA A 48 6.10 9.60 11.53
N ARG A 49 6.00 10.93 11.44
CA ARG A 49 4.69 11.58 11.19
C ARG A 49 4.33 11.50 9.71
N PRO A 50 3.02 11.50 9.35
CA PRO A 50 2.58 11.40 7.95
C PRO A 50 3.00 12.56 7.06
N THR A 51 3.41 13.69 7.66
CA THR A 51 3.83 14.91 6.95
C THR A 51 5.14 15.40 7.51
N GLY A 52 6.01 15.89 6.62
CA GLY A 52 7.34 16.37 6.96
C GLY A 52 8.39 15.26 6.92
N TYR A 53 9.55 15.56 7.49
CA TYR A 53 10.69 14.66 7.48
C TYR A 53 10.50 13.49 8.44
N SER A 54 10.90 12.29 8.01
CA SER A 54 11.13 11.13 8.87
C SER A 54 12.63 10.81 8.83
N PRO A 55 13.30 10.54 9.96
CA PRO A 55 14.73 10.28 9.99
C PRO A 55 15.15 9.17 9.03
N ASP A 56 16.13 9.44 8.16
CA ASP A 56 16.57 8.47 7.16
C ASP A 56 17.20 7.21 7.80
N PHE A 57 17.71 7.28 9.04
CA PHE A 57 18.15 6.09 9.78
C PHE A 57 17.02 5.06 10.03
N LEU A 58 15.75 5.44 9.90
CA LEU A 58 14.61 4.51 9.93
C LEU A 58 14.46 3.71 8.64
N THR A 59 15.06 4.17 7.54
CA THR A 59 15.04 3.53 6.22
C THR A 59 16.48 3.47 5.68
N PRO A 60 17.35 2.68 6.33
CA PRO A 60 18.74 2.54 5.90
C PRO A 60 18.81 2.06 4.45
N SER A 61 19.87 2.45 3.76
CA SER A 61 20.16 2.00 2.39
C SER A 61 21.06 0.76 2.43
N GLY A 62 21.01 -0.07 1.39
CA GLY A 62 21.84 -1.27 1.26
C GLY A 62 21.04 -2.49 0.83
N ASP A 63 21.69 -3.65 0.82
CA ASP A 63 21.02 -4.94 0.63
C ASP A 63 20.39 -5.39 1.96
N ILE A 64 19.08 -5.23 2.06
CA ILE A 64 18.31 -5.45 3.30
C ILE A 64 17.23 -6.50 3.00
N PRO A 65 17.57 -7.81 3.08
CA PRO A 65 16.66 -8.88 2.69
C PRO A 65 15.52 -9.09 3.69
N ASP A 66 15.67 -8.62 4.93
CA ASP A 66 14.70 -8.79 6.00
C ASP A 66 14.67 -7.63 7.00
N LEU A 67 13.74 -7.69 7.95
CA LEU A 67 13.57 -6.65 8.96
C LEU A 67 14.78 -6.54 9.89
N GLU A 68 15.35 -7.67 10.32
CA GLU A 68 16.40 -7.70 11.33
C GLU A 68 17.68 -7.06 10.78
N THR A 69 18.03 -7.34 9.52
CA THR A 69 19.14 -6.66 8.83
C THR A 69 18.95 -5.14 8.82
N GLY A 70 17.73 -4.67 8.55
CA GLY A 70 17.41 -3.23 8.59
C GLY A 70 17.50 -2.63 9.98
N ILE A 71 17.10 -3.38 11.01
CA ILE A 71 17.23 -2.98 12.42
C ILE A 71 18.70 -2.96 12.84
N ASP A 72 19.51 -3.93 12.42
CA ASP A 72 20.93 -3.98 12.74
C ASP A 72 21.67 -2.79 12.12
N LEU A 73 21.33 -2.40 10.89
CA LEU A 73 21.85 -1.18 10.26
C LEU A 73 21.41 0.09 10.99
N LEU A 74 20.16 0.15 11.47
CA LEU A 74 19.69 1.24 12.32
C LEU A 74 20.51 1.30 13.62
N LEU A 75 20.70 0.17 14.30
CA LEU A 75 21.48 0.10 15.55
C LEU A 75 22.96 0.43 15.33
N GLY A 76 23.49 0.14 14.13
CA GLY A 76 24.84 0.50 13.70
C GLY A 76 24.97 1.92 13.14
N THR A 77 23.91 2.73 13.13
CA THR A 77 23.96 4.10 12.60
C THR A 77 24.92 4.95 13.43
N THR A 78 25.81 5.69 12.76
CA THR A 78 26.80 6.52 13.45
C THR A 78 26.12 7.64 14.24
N ARG A 79 26.72 8.02 15.38
CA ARG A 79 26.21 9.15 16.20
C ARG A 79 26.08 10.44 15.40
N THR A 80 27.00 10.71 14.48
CA THR A 80 26.93 11.88 13.59
C THR A 80 25.66 11.85 12.74
N LYS A 81 25.35 10.71 12.10
CA LYS A 81 24.14 10.55 11.29
C LYS A 81 22.86 10.66 12.13
N LEU A 82 22.84 10.03 13.32
CA LEU A 82 21.72 10.16 14.26
C LEU A 82 21.46 11.64 14.63
N LYS A 83 22.52 12.40 14.94
CA LYS A 83 22.40 13.84 15.23
C LYS A 83 21.88 14.63 14.04
N THR A 84 22.40 14.38 12.84
CA THR A 84 21.95 15.07 11.62
C THR A 84 20.46 14.84 11.37
N ASP A 85 20.00 13.60 11.41
CA ASP A 85 18.60 13.28 11.11
C ASP A 85 17.67 13.82 12.20
N ILE A 86 18.05 13.73 13.48
CA ILE A 86 17.25 14.28 14.57
C ILE A 86 17.22 15.82 14.52
N ALA A 87 18.32 16.48 14.14
CA ALA A 87 18.36 17.92 13.96
C ALA A 87 17.44 18.37 12.81
N GLU A 88 17.45 17.65 11.68
CA GLU A 88 16.54 17.92 10.56
C GLU A 88 15.07 17.73 10.99
N LEU A 89 14.78 16.64 11.72
CA LEU A 89 13.46 16.38 12.29
C LEU A 89 13.00 17.47 13.28
N ALA A 90 13.93 18.13 13.97
CA ALA A 90 13.65 19.18 14.95
C ALA A 90 13.41 20.57 14.33
N ARG A 91 13.73 20.78 13.04
CA ARG A 91 13.63 22.10 12.40
C ARG A 91 12.26 22.75 12.50
N HIS A 92 11.21 21.94 12.53
CA HIS A 92 9.83 22.40 12.49
C HIS A 92 9.03 22.02 13.74
N ARG A 93 9.67 21.49 14.80
CA ARG A 93 8.96 21.04 16.01
C ARG A 93 9.88 20.79 17.21
N VAL A 94 9.30 20.90 18.40
CA VAL A 94 9.94 20.49 19.66
C VAL A 94 9.84 18.98 19.83
N LEU A 95 10.97 18.33 20.11
CA LEU A 95 11.06 16.88 20.30
C LEU A 95 11.12 16.52 21.80
N PRO A 96 10.52 15.41 22.23
CA PRO A 96 10.67 14.91 23.59
C PRO A 96 12.14 14.59 23.93
N ALA A 97 12.50 14.67 25.21
CA ALA A 97 13.88 14.47 25.68
C ALA A 97 14.49 13.12 25.24
N TRP A 98 13.71 12.03 25.23
CA TRP A 98 14.19 10.71 24.81
C TRP A 98 14.65 10.66 23.34
N VAL A 99 14.20 11.60 22.50
CA VAL A 99 14.68 11.69 21.11
C VAL A 99 16.12 12.24 21.06
N GLY A 100 16.49 13.08 22.04
CA GLY A 100 17.87 13.53 22.22
C GLY A 100 18.81 12.38 22.59
N GLU A 101 18.35 11.42 23.40
CA GLU A 101 19.11 10.22 23.74
C GLU A 101 19.44 9.38 22.49
N ILE A 102 18.50 9.29 21.53
CA ILE A 102 18.74 8.67 20.22
C ILE A 102 19.79 9.44 19.44
N ALA A 103 19.70 10.77 19.38
CA ALA A 103 20.70 11.60 18.72
C ALA A 103 22.10 11.40 19.33
N ASP A 104 22.16 11.15 20.64
CA ASP A 104 23.42 10.87 21.34
C ASP A 104 23.93 9.44 21.19
N GLY A 105 23.14 8.56 20.55
CA GLY A 105 23.50 7.16 20.33
C GLY A 105 23.36 6.30 21.59
N GLU A 106 22.50 6.70 22.53
CA GLU A 106 22.26 5.95 23.75
C GLU A 106 21.70 4.57 23.42
N VAL A 107 22.44 3.54 23.84
CA VAL A 107 22.21 2.15 23.43
C VAL A 107 20.82 1.67 23.84
N GLU A 108 20.36 2.05 25.04
CA GLU A 108 19.06 1.59 25.53
C GLU A 108 17.88 2.25 24.79
N SER A 109 18.01 3.52 24.42
CA SER A 109 17.00 4.25 23.64
C SER A 109 16.91 3.73 22.21
N LEU A 110 18.06 3.39 21.60
CA LEU A 110 18.11 2.70 20.30
C LEU A 110 17.51 1.28 20.35
N ARG A 111 17.81 0.50 21.40
CA ARG A 111 17.20 -0.83 21.60
C ARG A 111 15.69 -0.74 21.80
N ARG A 112 15.21 0.26 22.54
CA ARG A 112 13.78 0.51 22.73
C ARG A 112 13.10 0.87 21.41
N LEU A 113 13.74 1.68 20.56
CA LEU A 113 13.27 1.98 19.21
C LEU A 113 13.21 0.70 18.35
N ALA A 114 14.27 -0.09 18.33
CA ALA A 114 14.30 -1.37 17.62
C ALA A 114 13.19 -2.33 18.08
N GLY A 115 12.98 -2.44 19.40
CA GLY A 115 11.88 -3.22 19.97
C GLY A 115 10.50 -2.73 19.54
N ALA A 116 10.30 -1.41 19.44
CA ALA A 116 9.07 -0.82 18.93
C ALA A 116 8.85 -1.16 17.44
N LEU A 117 9.90 -1.07 16.60
CA LEU A 117 9.84 -1.44 15.18
C LEU A 117 9.48 -2.92 14.99
N ARG A 118 10.12 -3.84 15.75
CA ARG A 118 9.79 -5.27 15.72
C ARG A 118 8.34 -5.54 16.12
N ALA A 119 7.90 -4.94 17.23
CA ALA A 119 6.55 -5.11 17.73
C ALA A 119 5.52 -4.61 16.72
N TYR A 120 5.75 -3.44 16.12
CA TYR A 120 4.87 -2.88 15.12
C TYR A 120 4.85 -3.72 13.85
N HIS A 121 6.02 -4.12 13.32
CA HIS A 121 6.11 -4.98 12.13
C HIS A 121 5.31 -6.27 12.29
N ARG A 122 5.44 -6.96 13.43
CA ARG A 122 4.75 -8.22 13.73
C ARG A 122 3.22 -8.10 13.66
N GLU A 123 2.67 -6.95 14.01
CA GLU A 123 1.21 -6.74 14.01
C GLU A 123 0.71 -6.12 12.70
N ALA A 124 1.46 -5.17 12.16
CA ALA A 124 1.03 -4.31 11.05
C ALA A 124 1.43 -4.84 9.67
N ILE A 125 2.54 -5.58 9.57
CA ILE A 125 3.17 -5.98 8.30
C ILE A 125 3.14 -7.49 8.13
N GLU A 126 3.69 -8.22 9.10
CA GLU A 126 3.91 -9.67 9.01
C GLU A 126 2.64 -10.48 8.66
N PRO A 127 1.46 -10.22 9.25
CA PRO A 127 0.25 -10.99 8.94
C PRO A 127 -0.26 -10.77 7.51
N PHE A 128 0.19 -9.68 6.87
CA PHE A 128 -0.22 -9.26 5.54
C PHE A 128 0.89 -9.46 4.50
N TRP A 129 2.09 -9.88 4.93
CA TRP A 129 3.28 -9.96 4.10
C TRP A 129 3.10 -10.81 2.83
N PRO A 130 2.42 -11.98 2.85
CA PRO A 130 2.17 -12.73 1.62
C PRO A 130 1.35 -11.95 0.59
N GLY A 131 0.34 -11.20 1.03
CA GLY A 131 -0.48 -10.36 0.16
C GLY A 131 0.28 -9.14 -0.37
N ILE A 132 1.10 -8.51 0.47
CA ILE A 132 2.00 -7.42 0.09
C ILE A 132 2.97 -7.89 -1.00
N ARG A 133 3.67 -9.01 -0.77
CA ARG A 133 4.60 -9.60 -1.76
C ARG A 133 3.91 -9.95 -3.06
N HIS A 134 2.69 -10.48 -3.00
CA HIS A 134 1.93 -10.82 -4.20
C HIS A 134 1.68 -9.59 -5.09
N HIS A 135 1.22 -8.47 -4.52
CA HIS A 135 0.99 -7.23 -5.28
C HIS A 135 2.28 -6.65 -5.85
N VAL A 136 3.35 -6.68 -5.05
CA VAL A 136 4.66 -6.19 -5.50
C VAL A 136 5.22 -7.05 -6.63
N GLU A 137 5.04 -8.37 -6.57
CA GLU A 137 5.46 -9.28 -7.65
C GLU A 137 4.66 -9.06 -8.94
N LEU A 138 3.35 -8.79 -8.83
CA LEU A 138 2.53 -8.44 -10.00
C LEU A 138 2.99 -7.14 -10.66
N ASP A 139 3.25 -6.09 -9.86
CA ASP A 139 3.78 -4.83 -10.36
C ASP A 139 5.16 -5.02 -11.04
N ARG A 140 6.05 -5.81 -10.43
CA ARG A 140 7.36 -6.11 -11.00
C ARG A 140 7.28 -6.86 -12.33
N ARG A 141 6.37 -7.82 -12.47
CA ARG A 141 6.14 -8.53 -13.75
C ARG A 141 5.62 -7.57 -14.81
N SER A 142 4.60 -6.79 -14.48
CA SER A 142 4.04 -5.79 -15.39
C SER A 142 5.12 -4.82 -15.91
N ARG A 143 6.02 -4.36 -15.03
CA ARG A 143 7.12 -3.47 -15.41
C ARG A 143 8.20 -4.19 -16.22
N ALA A 144 8.50 -5.46 -15.92
CA ALA A 144 9.43 -6.25 -16.72
C ALA A 144 8.93 -6.42 -18.16
N ASP A 145 7.62 -6.63 -18.34
CA ASP A 145 6.99 -6.69 -19.67
C ASP A 145 7.11 -5.35 -20.42
N VAL A 146 6.97 -4.22 -19.71
CA VAL A 146 7.19 -2.88 -20.27
C VAL A 146 8.65 -2.68 -20.70
N VAL A 147 9.63 -3.12 -19.89
CA VAL A 147 11.05 -3.06 -20.29
C VAL A 147 11.29 -3.87 -21.56
N ALA A 148 10.73 -5.07 -21.65
CA ALA A 148 10.94 -5.96 -22.79
C ALA A 148 10.29 -5.44 -24.08
N SER A 149 9.17 -4.71 -23.98
CA SER A 149 8.37 -4.27 -25.12
C SER A 149 8.68 -2.84 -25.59
N VAL A 150 8.92 -1.91 -24.66
CA VAL A 150 9.08 -0.47 -24.96
C VAL A 150 10.43 0.08 -24.49
N GLY A 151 11.04 -0.55 -23.49
CA GLY A 151 12.32 -0.15 -22.92
C GLY A 151 12.21 0.48 -21.54
N PHE A 152 13.36 0.73 -20.90
CA PHE A 152 13.42 1.16 -19.51
C PHE A 152 12.86 2.57 -19.26
N GLU A 153 13.02 3.49 -20.20
CA GLU A 153 12.48 4.86 -20.09
C GLU A 153 10.95 4.87 -19.92
N ALA A 154 10.25 3.92 -20.54
CA ALA A 154 8.80 3.77 -20.38
C ALA A 154 8.41 3.33 -18.96
N VAL A 155 9.25 2.54 -18.28
CA VAL A 155 9.03 2.22 -16.87
C VAL A 155 9.15 3.48 -16.02
N LEU A 156 10.17 4.31 -16.25
CA LEU A 156 10.37 5.56 -15.51
C LEU A 156 9.19 6.51 -15.69
N ALA A 157 8.74 6.72 -16.93
CA ALA A 157 7.58 7.55 -17.24
C ALA A 157 6.27 6.98 -16.68
N GLY A 158 6.17 5.66 -16.51
CA GLY A 158 5.00 4.95 -16.01
C GLY A 158 5.02 4.63 -14.51
N LEU A 159 5.96 5.18 -13.72
CA LEU A 159 6.05 4.89 -12.28
C LEU A 159 4.82 5.36 -11.50
N HIS A 160 4.39 6.59 -11.75
CA HIS A 160 3.26 7.24 -11.07
C HIS A 160 2.86 8.51 -11.84
N PRO A 161 1.60 8.99 -11.78
CA PRO A 161 1.19 10.24 -12.45
C PRO A 161 1.98 11.50 -12.06
N ALA A 162 2.61 11.48 -10.89
CA ALA A 162 3.48 12.56 -10.39
C ALA A 162 4.91 12.53 -10.97
N VAL A 163 5.25 11.50 -11.75
CA VAL A 163 6.60 11.29 -12.30
C VAL A 163 6.62 11.67 -13.78
N ARG A 164 7.65 12.40 -14.18
CA ARG A 164 7.89 12.75 -15.59
C ARG A 164 9.33 12.42 -15.94
N TRP A 165 9.50 11.59 -16.95
CA TRP A 165 10.81 11.32 -17.52
C TRP A 165 11.11 12.33 -18.62
N ARG A 166 12.16 13.12 -18.43
CA ARG A 166 12.71 14.07 -19.40
C ARG A 166 14.20 13.83 -19.51
N SER A 167 14.56 12.80 -20.28
CA SER A 167 15.93 12.31 -20.39
C SER A 167 16.96 13.46 -20.44
N PRO A 168 17.96 13.46 -19.53
CA PRO A 168 18.32 12.42 -18.55
C PRO A 168 17.71 12.59 -17.14
N VAL A 169 16.72 13.48 -16.98
CA VAL A 169 16.16 13.88 -15.67
C VAL A 169 14.84 13.18 -15.39
N LEU A 170 14.71 12.65 -14.16
CA LEU A 170 13.45 12.14 -13.62
C LEU A 170 12.86 13.18 -12.68
N GLU A 171 11.81 13.86 -13.12
CA GLU A 171 11.08 14.83 -12.29
C GLU A 171 9.99 14.10 -11.48
N VAL A 172 9.86 14.43 -10.20
CA VAL A 172 8.81 13.90 -9.32
C VAL A 172 8.17 15.08 -8.58
N ASP A 173 6.85 15.21 -8.64
CA ASP A 173 6.16 16.21 -7.80
C ASP A 173 6.36 15.84 -6.32
N TYR A 174 7.15 16.65 -5.61
CA TYR A 174 7.61 16.37 -4.26
C TYR A 174 7.32 17.57 -3.32
N PRO A 175 7.09 17.36 -2.01
CA PRO A 175 6.76 18.45 -1.09
C PRO A 175 7.87 19.51 -0.91
N VAL A 176 9.09 19.19 -1.33
CA VAL A 176 10.26 20.09 -1.27
C VAL A 176 10.95 20.12 -2.62
N GLU A 177 11.41 21.29 -3.03
CA GLU A 177 12.24 21.48 -4.22
C GLU A 177 13.67 21.02 -3.90
N GLN A 178 14.14 20.03 -4.64
CA GLN A 178 15.48 19.48 -4.48
C GLN A 178 15.94 18.76 -5.75
N ASP A 179 17.25 18.85 -6.02
CA ASP A 179 17.90 18.13 -7.10
C ASP A 179 18.84 17.06 -6.54
N LEU A 180 18.57 15.81 -6.91
CA LEU A 180 19.43 14.68 -6.57
C LEU A 180 20.23 14.27 -7.80
N HIS A 181 21.53 14.60 -7.80
CA HIS A 181 22.45 14.20 -8.85
C HIS A 181 22.93 12.76 -8.59
N LEU A 182 22.69 11.85 -9.55
CA LEU A 182 23.06 10.44 -9.38
C LEU A 182 24.56 10.21 -9.51
N ASP A 183 25.28 11.05 -10.27
CA ASP A 183 26.75 11.00 -10.42
C ASP A 183 27.30 9.59 -10.72
N GLY A 184 26.59 8.84 -11.56
CA GLY A 184 26.95 7.47 -11.94
C GLY A 184 26.64 6.38 -10.90
N ARG A 185 26.13 6.74 -9.71
CA ARG A 185 25.72 5.80 -8.64
C ARG A 185 24.53 4.92 -9.02
N GLY A 186 23.77 5.32 -10.03
CA GLY A 186 22.51 4.70 -10.42
C GLY A 186 21.33 5.09 -9.52
N LEU A 187 20.17 4.50 -9.77
CA LEU A 187 18.94 4.71 -9.00
C LEU A 187 18.25 3.36 -8.80
N VAL A 188 17.96 3.00 -7.55
CA VAL A 188 17.20 1.79 -7.23
C VAL A 188 15.72 2.13 -7.12
N LEU A 189 14.91 1.53 -7.98
CA LEU A 189 13.45 1.61 -7.89
C LEU A 189 12.95 0.55 -6.89
N VAL A 190 12.36 1.01 -5.79
CA VAL A 190 11.84 0.18 -4.69
C VAL A 190 10.30 0.21 -4.73
N PRO A 191 9.64 -0.85 -5.20
CA PRO A 191 8.18 -0.94 -5.10
C PRO A 191 7.76 -1.01 -3.64
N SER A 192 6.74 -0.24 -3.26
CA SER A 192 6.19 -0.30 -1.91
C SER A 192 4.68 -0.35 -1.87
N PHE A 193 4.18 -1.27 -1.03
CA PHE A 193 2.76 -1.48 -0.82
C PHE A 193 2.13 -0.39 0.04
N PHE A 194 2.77 0.09 1.10
CA PHE A 194 2.22 1.18 1.91
C PHE A 194 2.59 2.59 1.40
N CYS A 195 3.42 2.72 0.37
CA CYS A 195 3.66 4.01 -0.29
C CYS A 195 2.37 4.56 -0.90
N TRP A 196 1.89 5.70 -0.43
CA TRP A 196 0.62 6.28 -0.83
C TRP A 196 0.77 7.75 -1.26
N GLY A 197 -0.01 8.17 -2.26
CA GLY A 197 -0.03 9.54 -2.78
C GLY A 197 1.02 9.82 -3.86
N GLY A 198 2.26 9.37 -3.69
CA GLY A 198 3.31 9.52 -4.70
C GLY A 198 4.66 8.93 -4.27
N PRO A 199 5.64 8.88 -5.19
CA PRO A 199 6.96 8.35 -4.90
C PRO A 199 7.72 9.16 -3.84
N ILE A 200 8.57 8.48 -3.09
CA ILE A 200 9.34 9.02 -1.97
C ILE A 200 10.81 8.66 -2.14
N THR A 201 11.69 9.59 -1.82
CA THR A 201 13.15 9.38 -1.77
C THR A 201 13.67 9.74 -0.38
N THR A 202 14.75 9.08 0.07
CA THR A 202 15.50 9.57 1.23
C THR A 202 16.23 10.86 0.87
N LEU A 203 16.54 11.67 1.90
CA LEU A 203 17.39 12.87 1.76
C LEU A 203 18.88 12.55 1.87
N SER A 204 19.23 11.29 2.16
CA SER A 204 20.59 10.89 2.51
C SER A 204 21.56 11.03 1.32
N VAL A 205 22.36 12.09 1.35
CA VAL A 205 23.48 12.35 0.43
C VAL A 205 24.52 11.21 0.49
N ASP A 206 24.65 10.57 1.65
CA ASP A 206 25.66 9.55 1.94
C ASP A 206 25.32 8.14 1.42
N SER A 207 24.15 7.94 0.78
CA SER A 207 23.83 6.61 0.24
C SER A 207 24.68 6.30 -0.99
N ALA A 208 25.30 5.12 -0.99
CA ALA A 208 26.07 4.62 -2.12
C ALA A 208 25.24 4.54 -3.41
N THR A 209 23.94 4.26 -3.30
CA THR A 209 22.99 4.32 -4.41
C THR A 209 21.64 4.87 -3.94
N PRO A 210 21.17 6.00 -4.47
CA PRO A 210 19.85 6.53 -4.13
C PRO A 210 18.70 5.57 -4.45
N MET A 211 17.64 5.65 -3.64
CA MET A 211 16.43 4.84 -3.80
C MET A 211 15.22 5.73 -4.09
N LEU A 212 14.45 5.38 -5.11
CA LEU A 212 13.11 5.93 -5.32
C LEU A 212 12.08 4.86 -4.96
N VAL A 213 11.40 5.08 -3.85
CA VAL A 213 10.29 4.26 -3.40
C VAL A 213 9.03 4.71 -4.13
N TYR A 214 8.30 3.78 -4.73
CA TYR A 214 7.11 4.13 -5.51
C TYR A 214 5.92 3.24 -5.16
N PRO A 215 4.69 3.76 -5.30
CA PRO A 215 3.48 3.00 -5.00
C PRO A 215 3.26 1.90 -6.03
N VAL A 216 2.97 0.68 -5.55
CA VAL A 216 2.45 -0.40 -6.41
C VAL A 216 0.93 -0.27 -6.58
N GLU A 217 0.39 -0.86 -7.65
CA GLU A 217 -1.06 -1.00 -7.79
C GLU A 217 -1.64 -1.95 -6.74
N ARG A 218 -2.85 -1.64 -6.29
CA ARG A 218 -3.53 -2.36 -5.19
C ARG A 218 -4.97 -2.62 -5.56
N SER A 219 -5.45 -3.79 -5.18
CA SER A 219 -6.88 -4.09 -5.23
C SER A 219 -7.56 -3.61 -3.93
N PRO A 220 -8.71 -2.93 -4.01
CA PRO A 220 -9.53 -2.66 -2.82
C PRO A 220 -9.85 -3.97 -2.07
N GLY A 221 -9.92 -3.92 -0.74
CA GLY A 221 -10.25 -5.09 0.05
C GLY A 221 -9.13 -6.11 0.23
N TRP A 222 -7.88 -5.83 -0.19
CA TRP A 222 -6.71 -6.70 0.02
C TRP A 222 -6.49 -7.15 1.48
N ALA A 223 -6.95 -6.35 2.44
CA ALA A 223 -6.85 -6.63 3.87
C ALA A 223 -8.12 -7.25 4.48
N ALA A 224 -9.08 -7.67 3.65
CA ALA A 224 -10.27 -8.37 4.11
C ALA A 224 -9.86 -9.60 4.96
N ASN A 225 -10.58 -9.82 6.06
CA ASN A 225 -10.37 -11.00 6.87
C ASN A 225 -11.00 -12.17 6.11
N THR A 226 -10.19 -13.09 5.57
CA THR A 226 -10.66 -14.24 4.80
C THR A 226 -11.69 -15.08 5.56
N ASP A 227 -11.62 -15.13 6.90
CA ASP A 227 -12.59 -15.86 7.71
C ASP A 227 -13.93 -15.11 7.82
N GLU A 228 -13.91 -13.81 8.05
CA GLU A 228 -15.14 -12.98 8.05
C GLU A 228 -15.75 -12.89 6.65
N GLU A 229 -14.92 -12.83 5.61
CA GLU A 229 -15.35 -12.83 4.22
C GLU A 229 -15.94 -14.20 3.84
N ALA A 230 -15.34 -15.30 4.32
CA ALA A 230 -15.91 -16.63 4.15
C ALA A 230 -17.23 -16.79 4.94
N VAL A 231 -17.32 -16.30 6.18
CA VAL A 231 -18.57 -16.27 6.95
C VAL A 231 -19.63 -15.45 6.21
N ARG A 232 -19.28 -14.26 5.72
CA ARG A 232 -20.19 -13.36 5.00
C ARG A 232 -20.63 -13.95 3.67
N ALA A 233 -19.72 -14.57 2.92
CA ALA A 233 -20.04 -15.29 1.69
C ALA A 233 -21.00 -16.44 1.97
N ARG A 234 -20.84 -17.16 3.10
CA ARG A 234 -21.79 -18.18 3.57
C ARG A 234 -23.14 -17.57 3.95
N SER A 235 -23.17 -16.47 4.70
CA SER A 235 -24.41 -15.79 5.09
C SER A 235 -25.18 -15.23 3.89
N LEU A 236 -24.49 -14.61 2.92
CA LEU A 236 -25.08 -14.12 1.68
C LEU A 236 -25.60 -15.27 0.81
N THR A 237 -24.85 -16.37 0.75
CA THR A 237 -25.30 -17.59 0.09
C THR A 237 -26.53 -18.18 0.77
N ALA A 238 -26.61 -18.15 2.10
CA ALA A 238 -27.79 -18.60 2.83
C ALA A 238 -29.02 -17.71 2.57
N LEU A 239 -28.82 -16.39 2.50
CA LEU A 239 -29.89 -15.41 2.29
C LEU A 239 -30.42 -15.39 0.85
N LEU A 240 -29.52 -15.37 -0.13
CA LEU A 240 -29.87 -15.20 -1.55
C LEU A 240 -29.88 -16.52 -2.31
N GLY A 241 -29.30 -17.59 -1.76
CA GLY A 241 -28.93 -18.77 -2.53
C GLY A 241 -27.64 -18.54 -3.31
N ARG A 242 -26.91 -19.64 -3.55
CA ARG A 242 -25.56 -19.65 -4.15
C ARG A 242 -25.48 -18.83 -5.43
N THR A 243 -26.31 -19.12 -6.43
CA THR A 243 -26.20 -18.50 -7.75
C THR A 243 -26.51 -17.00 -7.73
N ARG A 244 -27.50 -16.55 -6.96
CA ARG A 244 -27.83 -15.11 -6.84
C ARG A 244 -26.74 -14.34 -6.08
N ALA A 245 -26.15 -14.95 -5.05
CA ALA A 245 -25.01 -14.36 -4.34
C ALA A 245 -23.79 -14.19 -5.27
N THR A 246 -23.49 -15.20 -6.08
CA THR A 246 -22.42 -15.12 -7.08
C THR A 246 -22.70 -14.06 -8.14
N VAL A 247 -23.92 -14.03 -8.71
CA VAL A 247 -24.33 -12.99 -9.68
C VAL A 247 -24.18 -11.59 -9.09
N LEU A 248 -24.62 -11.37 -7.86
CA LEU A 248 -24.54 -10.06 -7.20
C LEU A 248 -23.08 -9.60 -7.01
N ARG A 249 -22.19 -10.52 -6.62
CA ARG A 249 -20.74 -10.26 -6.50
C ARG A 249 -20.11 -9.93 -7.85
N THR A 250 -20.35 -10.73 -8.88
CA THR A 250 -19.80 -10.49 -10.21
C THR A 250 -20.23 -9.14 -10.79
N ILE A 251 -21.47 -8.72 -10.54
CA ILE A 251 -21.96 -7.37 -10.92
C ILE A 251 -21.30 -6.26 -10.10
N ALA A 252 -20.86 -6.53 -8.86
CA ALA A 252 -20.17 -5.57 -8.02
C ALA A 252 -18.68 -5.43 -8.34
N ASP A 253 -18.05 -6.52 -8.79
CA ASP A 253 -16.63 -6.57 -9.16
C ASP A 253 -16.37 -5.89 -10.53
N LEU A 254 -17.41 -5.71 -11.34
CA LEU A 254 -17.33 -5.10 -12.67
C LEU A 254 -18.08 -3.75 -12.70
N PRO A 255 -17.52 -2.67 -13.28
CA PRO A 255 -18.17 -1.37 -13.36
C PRO A 255 -19.52 -1.40 -14.12
N GLN A 256 -19.61 -2.25 -15.16
CA GLN A 256 -20.80 -2.54 -15.97
C GLN A 256 -20.66 -3.95 -16.53
N VAL A 257 -21.74 -4.74 -16.55
CA VAL A 257 -21.73 -6.07 -17.17
C VAL A 257 -23.07 -6.33 -17.87
N ASN A 258 -23.04 -6.78 -19.12
CA ASN A 258 -24.26 -7.16 -19.82
C ASN A 258 -24.69 -8.59 -19.46
N THR A 259 -25.93 -8.97 -19.75
CA THR A 259 -26.46 -10.30 -19.38
C THR A 259 -25.70 -11.46 -20.04
N THR A 260 -25.16 -11.27 -21.25
CA THR A 260 -24.40 -12.29 -21.98
C THR A 260 -23.03 -12.51 -21.33
N ASP A 261 -22.31 -11.44 -21.04
CA ASP A 261 -21.01 -11.48 -20.36
C ASP A 261 -21.14 -12.12 -18.98
N LEU A 262 -22.23 -11.79 -18.27
CA LEU A 262 -22.53 -12.37 -16.98
C LEU A 262 -22.82 -13.89 -17.07
N ALA A 263 -23.56 -14.32 -18.09
CA ALA A 263 -23.83 -15.75 -18.31
C ALA A 263 -22.53 -16.52 -18.59
N ASN A 264 -21.67 -15.97 -19.44
CA ASN A 264 -20.37 -16.54 -19.79
C ASN A 264 -19.44 -16.60 -18.59
N ALA A 265 -19.31 -15.51 -17.83
CA ALA A 265 -18.45 -15.43 -16.65
C ALA A 265 -18.85 -16.44 -15.56
N LEU A 266 -20.12 -16.82 -15.49
CA LEU A 266 -20.67 -17.68 -14.45
C LEU A 266 -20.95 -19.11 -14.91
N GLY A 267 -20.78 -19.42 -16.20
CA GLY A 267 -21.10 -20.73 -16.76
C GLY A 267 -22.59 -21.10 -16.62
N ILE A 268 -23.49 -20.12 -16.65
CA ILE A 268 -24.95 -20.33 -16.57
C ILE A 268 -25.62 -19.96 -17.89
N SER A 269 -26.86 -20.43 -18.11
CA SER A 269 -27.61 -20.07 -19.31
C SER A 269 -27.97 -18.57 -19.32
N LEU A 270 -28.10 -17.99 -20.52
CA LEU A 270 -28.53 -16.60 -20.70
C LEU A 270 -29.90 -16.34 -20.04
N ALA A 271 -30.82 -17.29 -20.14
CA ALA A 271 -32.11 -17.24 -19.46
C ALA A 271 -31.96 -17.24 -17.93
N GLY A 272 -31.08 -18.08 -17.38
CA GLY A 272 -30.78 -18.12 -15.95
C GLY A 272 -30.13 -16.82 -15.44
N ALA A 273 -29.18 -16.26 -16.19
CA ALA A 273 -28.57 -14.97 -15.89
C ALA A 273 -29.63 -13.85 -15.87
N SER A 274 -30.49 -13.78 -16.89
CA SER A 274 -31.60 -12.81 -16.98
C SER A 274 -32.61 -12.96 -15.83
N GLN A 275 -32.93 -14.19 -15.43
CA GLN A 275 -33.82 -14.46 -14.30
C GLN A 275 -33.20 -13.96 -12.99
N HIS A 276 -31.93 -14.27 -12.72
CA HIS A 276 -31.25 -13.83 -11.50
C HIS A 276 -31.09 -12.31 -11.43
N THR A 277 -30.71 -11.66 -12.53
CA THR A 277 -30.60 -10.19 -12.57
C THR A 277 -31.95 -9.51 -12.41
N THR A 278 -33.03 -10.08 -12.96
CA THR A 278 -34.40 -9.59 -12.76
C THR A 278 -34.80 -9.65 -11.29
N VAL A 279 -34.56 -10.76 -10.60
CA VAL A 279 -34.88 -10.91 -9.17
C VAL A 279 -34.07 -9.93 -8.31
N LEU A 280 -32.75 -9.81 -8.56
CA LEU A 280 -31.88 -8.88 -7.83
C LEU A 280 -32.25 -7.42 -8.09
N ARG A 281 -32.68 -7.09 -9.32
CA ARG A 281 -33.20 -5.77 -9.68
C ARG A 281 -34.50 -5.45 -8.96
N ASN A 282 -35.44 -6.39 -8.94
CA ASN A 282 -36.73 -6.21 -8.26
C ASN A 282 -36.55 -6.06 -6.73
N ALA A 283 -35.53 -6.71 -6.16
CA ALA A 283 -35.11 -6.52 -4.76
C ALA A 283 -34.36 -5.19 -4.52
N GLY A 284 -34.12 -4.39 -5.55
CA GLY A 284 -33.39 -3.12 -5.48
C GLY A 284 -31.90 -3.29 -5.20
N LEU A 285 -31.32 -4.46 -5.47
CA LEU A 285 -29.90 -4.76 -5.27
C LEU A 285 -29.05 -4.46 -6.51
N VAL A 286 -29.66 -4.56 -7.70
CA VAL A 286 -29.03 -4.28 -9.00
C VAL A 286 -29.82 -3.20 -9.74
N GLN A 287 -29.13 -2.30 -10.42
CA GLN A 287 -29.69 -1.38 -11.39
C GLN A 287 -29.45 -1.90 -12.80
N THR A 288 -30.39 -1.70 -13.71
CA THR A 288 -30.26 -2.12 -15.11
C THR A 288 -30.62 -0.98 -16.02
N ALA A 289 -29.73 -0.65 -16.95
CA ALA A 289 -29.95 0.30 -18.02
C ALA A 289 -29.88 -0.43 -19.37
N ARG A 290 -30.52 0.11 -20.41
CA ARG A 290 -30.34 -0.38 -21.78
C ARG A 290 -29.37 0.53 -22.51
N THR A 291 -28.29 -0.04 -23.01
CA THR A 291 -27.27 0.65 -23.81
C THR A 291 -27.12 -0.11 -25.12
N ASN A 292 -27.35 0.55 -26.27
CA ASN A 292 -27.26 -0.05 -27.60
C ASN A 292 -28.05 -1.37 -27.76
N GLY A 293 -29.24 -1.44 -27.16
CA GLY A 293 -30.10 -2.64 -27.20
C GLY A 293 -29.74 -3.74 -26.19
N ALA A 294 -28.60 -3.66 -25.50
CA ALA A 294 -28.21 -4.62 -24.47
C ALA A 294 -28.61 -4.15 -23.07
N ALA A 295 -29.06 -5.09 -22.22
CA ALA A 295 -29.28 -4.82 -20.80
C ALA A 295 -27.94 -4.85 -20.06
N VAL A 296 -27.56 -3.71 -19.48
CA VAL A 296 -26.32 -3.51 -18.72
C VAL A 296 -26.68 -3.38 -17.25
N HIS A 297 -26.04 -4.21 -16.42
CA HIS A 297 -26.29 -4.30 -15.00
C HIS A 297 -25.17 -3.60 -14.21
N ARG A 298 -25.56 -2.90 -13.15
CA ARG A 298 -24.66 -2.25 -12.19
C ARG A 298 -25.15 -2.52 -10.77
N ILE A 299 -24.22 -2.63 -9.82
CA ILE A 299 -24.59 -2.78 -8.41
C ILE A 299 -25.30 -1.50 -7.91
N SER A 300 -26.37 -1.66 -7.13
CA SER A 300 -27.02 -0.52 -6.46
C SER A 300 -26.33 -0.19 -5.14
N ARG A 301 -26.63 0.98 -4.55
CA ARG A 301 -26.17 1.32 -3.19
C ARG A 301 -26.55 0.27 -2.14
N ARG A 302 -27.75 -0.31 -2.22
CA ARG A 302 -28.22 -1.37 -1.30
C ARG A 302 -27.50 -2.69 -1.54
N GLY A 303 -27.27 -3.05 -2.80
CA GLY A 303 -26.47 -4.22 -3.18
C GLY A 303 -25.03 -4.10 -2.69
N SER A 304 -24.39 -2.93 -2.85
CA SER A 304 -23.06 -2.67 -2.32
C SER A 304 -23.02 -2.74 -0.79
N ALA A 305 -24.04 -2.22 -0.09
CA ALA A 305 -24.11 -2.29 1.37
C ALA A 305 -24.20 -3.73 1.89
N LEU A 306 -24.86 -4.63 1.15
CA LEU A 306 -24.92 -6.06 1.47
C LEU A 306 -23.59 -6.79 1.27
N LEU A 307 -22.72 -6.26 0.40
CA LEU A 307 -21.39 -6.83 0.10
C LEU A 307 -20.27 -6.22 0.95
N ARG A 308 -20.45 -5.01 1.47
CA ARG A 308 -19.45 -4.29 2.28
C ARG A 308 -19.49 -4.74 3.75
N PRO A 309 -18.32 -4.69 4.46
CA PRO A 309 -18.21 -4.95 5.88
C PRO A 309 -19.28 -4.29 6.75
#